data_AF-A0A3B8XPQ2-F1
#
_entry.id   AF-A0A3B8XPQ2-F1
#
_cell.length_a   1.000
_cell.length_b   1.000
_cell.length_c   1.000
_cell.angle_alpha   90.00
_cell.angle_beta   90.00
_cell.angle_gamma   90.00
#
_symmetry.space_group_name_H-M   'P 1'
#
loop_
_entity.id
_entity.type
_entity.pdbx_description
1 polymer ?
#
loop_
_entity_poly.entity_id
_entity_poly.type
_entity_poly.pdbx_seq_one_letter_code
_entity_poly.pdbx_strand_id
1 'polypeptide(L)'
;MSFKVAIVGRPNVGKSTLFNRLVGRKLALVDDTPGVTRDRREGDAHLGDLSFTVIDTAGLEEGTGDSLEARMRRQTELAVAEADVCLFLIDARAGVTPLDSRFSQILRKSPTPVIL
;
A
#
# COMPACT_ATOMS: atom_id res chain seq x y z
N MET A 1 8.17 -16.21 9.14
CA MET A 1 7.52 -15.28 8.19
C MET A 1 6.98 -14.12 9.02
N SER A 2 7.24 -12.88 8.61
CA SER A 2 6.65 -11.69 9.26
C SER A 2 5.24 -11.49 8.71
N PHE A 3 4.27 -11.18 9.56
CA PHE A 3 2.90 -10.86 9.14
C PHE A 3 2.91 -9.56 8.31
N LYS A 4 2.30 -9.57 7.13
CA LYS A 4 2.34 -8.47 6.16
C LYS A 4 0.98 -7.80 5.99
N VAL A 5 0.98 -6.47 6.03
CA VAL A 5 -0.21 -5.63 5.82
C VAL A 5 0.01 -4.71 4.62
N ALA A 6 -0.82 -4.83 3.58
CA ALA A 6 -0.78 -3.91 2.44
C ALA A 6 -1.75 -2.74 2.63
N ILE A 7 -1.28 -1.51 2.44
CA ILE A 7 -2.12 -0.32 2.35
C ILE A 7 -2.45 -0.07 0.88
N VAL A 8 -3.73 -0.19 0.54
CA VAL A 8 -4.25 -0.07 -0.82
C VAL A 8 -5.32 1.01 -0.89
N GLY A 9 -5.50 1.58 -2.07
CA GLY A 9 -6.48 2.64 -2.30
C GLY A 9 -6.03 3.59 -3.40
N ARG A 10 -6.96 4.39 -3.91
CA ARG A 10 -6.67 5.33 -5.00
C ARG A 10 -5.59 6.35 -4.61
N PRO A 11 -5.01 7.07 -5.58
CA PRO A 11 -4.07 8.15 -5.27
C PRO A 11 -4.65 9.17 -4.28
N ASN A 12 -3.77 9.72 -3.42
CA ASN A 12 -4.05 10.83 -2.51
C ASN A 12 -5.12 10.60 -1.42
N VAL A 13 -5.47 9.35 -1.07
CA VAL A 13 -6.35 9.03 0.08
C VAL A 13 -5.66 9.05 1.45
N GLY A 14 -4.36 9.38 1.50
CA GLY A 14 -3.58 9.40 2.74
C GLY A 14 -2.79 8.13 3.07
N LYS A 15 -2.61 7.22 2.09
CA LYS A 15 -1.85 5.96 2.28
C LYS A 15 -0.48 6.17 2.91
N SER A 16 0.35 7.04 2.32
CA SER A 16 1.70 7.30 2.83
C SER A 16 1.70 8.02 4.18
N THR A 17 0.66 8.79 4.49
CA THR A 17 0.47 9.38 5.83
C THR A 17 0.22 8.29 6.88
N LEU A 18 -0.65 7.32 6.57
CA LEU A 18 -0.90 6.17 7.44
C LEU A 18 0.34 5.28 7.57
N PHE A 19 1.00 4.96 6.46
CA PHE A 19 2.25 4.20 6.44
C PHE A 19 3.29 4.80 7.40
N ASN A 20 3.60 6.09 7.22
CA ASN A 20 4.58 6.79 8.06
C ASN A 20 4.15 6.82 9.54
N ARG A 21 2.84 6.85 9.81
CA ARG A 21 2.32 6.83 11.18
C ARG A 21 2.50 5.46 11.83
N LEU A 22 2.29 4.38 11.09
CA LEU A 22 2.43 2.99 11.55
C LEU A 22 3.90 2.58 11.74
N VAL A 23 4.79 3.04 10.87
CA VAL A 23 6.25 2.80 10.97
C VAL A 23 6.87 3.62 12.12
N GLY A 24 6.27 4.75 12.49
CA GLY A 24 6.69 5.57 13.62
C GLY A 24 7.78 6.59 13.28
N ARG A 25 7.91 7.62 14.13
CA ARG A 25 8.82 8.79 13.92
C ARG A 25 10.27 8.58 14.40
N LYS A 26 10.70 7.35 14.77
CA LYS A 26 12.00 7.14 15.44
C LYS A 26 12.78 5.87 15.09
N LEU A 27 12.43 5.19 13.99
CA LEU A 27 13.37 4.26 13.36
C LEU A 27 13.69 4.83 11.98
N ALA A 28 14.80 5.56 11.96
CA ALA A 28 15.52 5.82 10.74
C ALA A 28 15.91 4.47 10.14
N LEU A 29 15.12 3.99 9.19
CA LEU A 29 15.64 3.28 8.03
C LEU A 29 15.63 4.28 6.88
N VAL A 30 16.44 5.33 7.05
CA VAL A 30 17.19 5.82 5.91
C VAL A 30 18.37 4.86 5.83
N ASP A 31 18.18 3.74 5.14
CA ASP A 31 19.35 3.06 4.58
C ASP A 31 19.82 3.96 3.44
N ASP A 32 20.75 4.86 3.77
CA ASP A 32 21.39 5.84 2.89
C ASP A 32 22.34 5.16 1.87
N THR A 33 22.13 3.87 1.55
CA THR A 33 22.87 3.19 0.49
C THR A 33 22.40 3.73 -0.87
N PRO A 34 23.21 4.52 -1.59
CA PRO A 34 22.83 5.01 -2.90
C PRO A 34 22.82 3.83 -3.86
N GLY A 35 21.63 3.39 -4.31
CA GLY A 35 21.48 2.24 -5.21
C GLY A 35 20.27 1.33 -4.93
N VAL A 36 19.43 1.61 -3.92
CA VAL A 36 18.23 0.81 -3.61
C VAL A 36 16.93 1.54 -3.93
N THR A 37 16.77 2.02 -5.16
CA THR A 37 15.42 2.25 -5.71
C THR A 37 14.90 0.91 -6.21
N ARG A 38 14.14 0.21 -5.35
CA ARG A 38 13.43 -1.01 -5.74
C ARG A 38 11.97 -0.91 -5.31
N ASP A 39 11.19 -0.24 -6.15
CA ASP A 39 9.78 -0.51 -6.50
C ASP A 39 8.63 -0.63 -5.48
N ARG A 40 8.84 -0.76 -4.17
CA ARG A 40 7.75 -0.73 -3.15
C ARG A 40 8.33 -0.38 -1.79
N ARG A 41 7.62 0.46 -1.01
CA ARG A 41 8.06 0.81 0.34
C ARG A 41 7.52 -0.22 1.32
N GLU A 42 8.39 -1.07 1.85
CA GLU A 42 8.11 -1.88 3.03
C GLU A 42 8.67 -1.18 4.27
N GLY A 43 8.05 -1.39 5.43
CA GLY A 43 8.55 -0.87 6.69
C GLY A 43 8.04 -1.69 7.88
N ASP A 44 8.82 -1.74 8.95
CA ASP A 44 8.37 -2.35 10.20
C ASP A 44 7.39 -1.43 10.90
N ALA A 45 6.17 -1.91 11.13
CA ALA A 45 5.06 -1.16 11.68
C ALA A 45 4.58 -1.74 13.02
N HIS A 46 4.05 -0.84 13.84
CA HIS A 46 3.53 -1.16 15.17
C HIS A 46 2.15 -0.53 15.38
N LEU A 47 1.21 -1.31 15.93
CA LEU A 47 -0.11 -0.83 16.35
C LEU A 47 -0.53 -1.48 17.66
N GLY A 48 -0.43 -0.74 18.77
CA GLY A 48 -0.55 -1.34 20.11
C GLY A 48 0.53 -2.39 20.30
N ASP A 49 0.13 -3.62 20.63
CA ASP A 49 1.03 -4.76 20.82
C ASP A 49 1.28 -5.55 19.51
N LEU A 50 0.72 -5.10 18.38
CA LEU A 50 0.91 -5.75 17.08
C LEU A 50 2.17 -5.23 16.39
N SER A 51 3.03 -6.14 15.93
CA SER A 51 4.17 -5.88 15.07
C SER A 51 3.98 -6.57 13.73
N PHE A 52 4.18 -5.85 12.63
CA PHE A 52 3.99 -6.37 11.28
C PHE A 52 4.80 -5.57 10.25
N THR A 53 5.03 -6.16 9.07
CA THR A 53 5.60 -5.43 7.94
C THR A 53 4.47 -4.75 7.16
N VAL A 54 4.54 -3.44 6.98
CA VAL A 54 3.57 -2.68 6.18
C VAL A 54 4.11 -2.43 4.77
N ILE A 55 3.27 -2.59 3.76
CA ILE A 55 3.58 -2.36 2.35
C ILE A 55 2.79 -1.13 1.86
N ASP A 56 3.47 -0.13 1.29
CA ASP A 56 2.84 0.99 0.56
C ASP A 56 2.88 0.76 -0.97
N THR A 57 1.71 0.88 -1.58
CA THR A 57 1.49 0.79 -3.04
C THR A 57 1.68 2.12 -3.76
N ALA A 58 2.16 3.17 -3.09
CA ALA A 58 2.25 4.52 -3.64
C ALA A 58 3.42 4.79 -4.60
N GLY A 59 4.37 3.87 -4.76
CA GLY A 59 5.50 4.03 -5.68
C GLY A 59 5.07 3.90 -7.13
N LEU A 60 4.55 4.98 -7.71
CA LEU A 60 4.41 5.11 -9.16
C LEU A 60 5.83 5.29 -9.73
N GLU A 61 6.43 4.22 -10.25
CA GLU A 61 7.54 4.41 -11.19
C GLU A 61 6.98 4.94 -12.52
N GLU A 62 7.67 5.95 -13.03
CA GLU A 62 7.57 6.46 -14.39
C GLU A 62 8.06 5.41 -15.40
N GLY A 63 7.41 4.26 -15.47
CA GLY A 63 7.58 3.34 -16.58
C GLY A 63 7.23 4.04 -17.92
N THR A 64 7.74 3.51 -19.01
CA THR A 64 7.31 3.88 -20.36
C THR A 64 6.52 2.70 -20.94
N GLY A 65 5.34 2.96 -21.53
CA GLY A 65 4.55 1.95 -22.25
C GLY A 65 3.13 1.67 -21.74
N ASP A 66 2.92 1.46 -20.44
CA ASP A 66 1.57 1.16 -19.89
C ASP A 66 0.81 2.42 -19.46
N SER A 67 -0.53 2.40 -19.53
CA SER A 67 -1.36 3.47 -18.96
C SER A 67 -1.16 3.54 -17.43
N LEU A 68 -1.28 4.73 -16.86
CA LEU A 68 -1.17 4.95 -15.41
C LEU A 68 -2.07 4.00 -14.62
N GLU A 69 -3.28 3.77 -15.13
CA GLU A 69 -4.26 2.88 -14.50
C GLU A 69 -3.82 1.41 -14.50
N ALA A 70 -3.26 0.92 -15.62
CA ALA A 70 -2.79 -0.46 -15.72
C ALA A 70 -1.65 -0.76 -14.73
N ARG A 71 -0.78 0.23 -14.50
CA ARG A 71 0.31 0.14 -13.51
C ARG A 71 -0.22 0.12 -12.09
N MET A 72 -1.12 1.03 -11.76
CA MET A 72 -1.78 1.08 -10.44
C MET A 72 -2.48 -0.25 -10.12
N ARG A 73 -3.16 -0.83 -11.12
CA ARG A 73 -3.78 -2.15 -10.98
C ARG A 73 -2.74 -3.22 -10.65
N ARG A 74 -1.68 -3.34 -11.46
CA ARG A 74 -0.65 -4.39 -11.30
C ARG A 74 0.03 -4.29 -9.94
N GLN A 75 0.36 -3.08 -9.49
CA GLN A 75 0.97 -2.85 -8.18
C GLN A 75 0.04 -3.23 -7.03
N THR A 76 -1.27 -2.92 -7.17
CA THR A 76 -2.28 -3.34 -6.21
C THR A 76 -2.38 -4.86 -6.16
N GLU A 77 -2.46 -5.53 -7.31
CA GLU A 77 -2.52 -6.99 -7.39
C GLU A 77 -1.31 -7.66 -6.73
N LEU A 78 -0.09 -7.14 -6.98
CA LEU A 78 1.13 -7.65 -6.36
C LEU A 78 1.15 -7.46 -4.84
N ALA A 79 0.82 -6.26 -4.35
CA ALA A 79 0.79 -5.99 -2.92
C ALA A 79 -0.26 -6.84 -2.19
N VAL A 80 -1.41 -7.07 -2.81
CA VAL A 80 -2.49 -7.90 -2.27
C VAL A 80 -2.08 -9.37 -2.22
N ALA A 81 -1.37 -9.87 -3.24
CA ALA A 81 -0.89 -11.24 -3.31
C ALA A 81 0.19 -11.55 -2.25
N GLU A 82 0.95 -10.53 -1.83
CA GLU A 82 2.02 -10.68 -0.84
C GLU A 82 1.58 -10.41 0.61
N ALA A 83 0.40 -9.83 0.81
CA ALA A 83 -0.09 -9.46 2.12
C ALA A 83 -0.94 -10.55 2.78
N ASP A 84 -0.84 -10.67 4.10
CA ASP A 84 -1.75 -11.47 4.90
C ASP A 84 -3.08 -10.74 5.13
N VAL A 85 -3.06 -9.41 5.15
CA VAL A 85 -4.24 -8.52 5.25
C VAL A 85 -4.07 -7.28 4.38
N CYS A 86 -5.15 -6.81 3.76
CA CYS A 86 -5.19 -5.54 3.04
C CYS A 86 -6.01 -4.49 3.81
N LEU A 87 -5.43 -3.32 4.03
CA LEU A 87 -6.12 -2.10 4.49
C LEU A 87 -6.50 -1.27 3.27
N PHE A 88 -7.80 -1.21 2.94
CA PHE A 88 -8.33 -0.44 1.84
C PHE A 88 -8.77 0.95 2.29
N LEU A 89 -8.00 1.97 1.96
CA LEU A 89 -8.25 3.34 2.41
C LEU A 89 -9.13 4.11 1.42
N ILE A 90 -10.13 4.82 1.96
CA ILE A 90 -10.97 5.78 1.24
C ILE A 90 -10.89 7.16 1.93
N ASP A 91 -10.79 8.24 1.16
CA ASP A 91 -10.93 9.60 1.70
C ASP A 91 -12.41 9.91 1.96
N ALA A 92 -12.80 9.93 3.23
CA ALA A 92 -14.17 10.20 3.67
C ALA A 92 -14.72 11.56 3.19
N ARG A 93 -13.87 12.56 2.95
CA ARG A 93 -14.32 13.90 2.49
C ARG A 93 -14.75 13.88 1.03
N ALA A 94 -14.10 13.04 0.22
CA ALA A 94 -14.44 12.87 -1.19
C ALA A 94 -15.56 11.84 -1.40
N GLY A 95 -15.84 11.02 -0.38
CA GLY A 95 -16.74 9.87 -0.50
C GLY A 95 -16.17 8.79 -1.42
N VAL A 96 -17.04 7.85 -1.79
CA VAL A 96 -16.68 6.75 -2.70
C VAL A 96 -16.64 7.27 -4.14
N THR A 97 -15.49 7.11 -4.81
CA THR A 97 -15.30 7.51 -6.20
C THR A 97 -15.34 6.29 -7.14
N PRO A 98 -15.52 6.49 -8.47
CA PRO A 98 -15.41 5.39 -9.43
C PRO A 98 -14.06 4.65 -9.37
N LEU A 99 -12.98 5.34 -9.00
CA LEU A 99 -11.66 4.72 -8.86
C LEU A 99 -11.61 3.81 -7.63
N ASP A 100 -12.24 4.19 -6.52
CA ASP A 100 -12.39 3.32 -5.34
C ASP A 100 -13.16 2.04 -5.68
N SER A 101 -14.23 2.15 -6.49
CA SER A 101 -14.96 0.99 -6.98
C SER A 101 -14.08 0.04 -7.81
N ARG A 102 -13.19 0.55 -8.66
CA ARG A 102 -12.25 -0.28 -9.45
C ARG A 102 -11.26 -1.01 -8.55
N PHE A 103 -10.68 -0.33 -7.56
CA PHE A 103 -9.81 -0.96 -6.57
C PHE A 103 -10.58 -2.05 -5.78
N SER A 104 -11.80 -1.76 -5.34
CA SER A 104 -12.62 -2.74 -4.61
C SER A 104 -12.91 -4.01 -5.42
N GLN A 105 -13.07 -3.91 -6.74
CA GLN A 105 -13.28 -5.06 -7.62
C GLN A 105 -12.04 -5.96 -7.72
N ILE A 106 -10.84 -5.38 -7.67
CA ILE A 106 -9.58 -6.13 -7.61
C ILE A 106 -9.49 -6.87 -6.27
N LEU A 107 -9.73 -6.14 -5.17
CA LEU A 107 -9.61 -6.68 -3.82
C LEU A 107 -10.59 -7.81 -3.53
N ARG A 108 -11.85 -7.70 -3.98
CA ARG A 108 -12.87 -8.75 -3.81
C ARG A 108 -12.56 -10.06 -4.53
N LYS A 109 -11.69 -10.04 -5.53
CA LYS A 109 -11.25 -11.24 -6.25
C LYS A 109 -10.08 -11.94 -5.57
N SER A 110 -9.42 -11.27 -4.63
CA SER A 110 -8.33 -11.86 -3.86
C SER A 110 -8.88 -12.70 -2.70
N PRO A 111 -8.24 -13.83 -2.35
CA PRO A 111 -8.50 -14.52 -1.09
C PRO A 111 -7.98 -13.75 0.15
N THR A 112 -7.14 -12.72 -0.04
CA THR A 112 -6.58 -11.92 1.05
C THR A 112 -7.70 -11.16 1.80
N PRO A 113 -7.82 -11.29 3.12
CA PRO A 113 -8.76 -10.52 3.92
C PRO A 113 -8.59 -9.01 3.75
N VAL A 114 -9.70 -8.29 3.67
CA VAL A 114 -9.72 -6.82 3.45
C VAL A 114 -10.42 -6.13 4.61
N ILE A 115 -9.80 -5.08 5.14
CA ILE A 115 -10.37 -4.14 6.10
C ILE A 115 -10.54 -2.81 5.36
N LEU A 116 -11.75 -2.24 5.40
CA LEU A 116 -12.09 -0.93 4.83
C LEU A 116 -12.02 0.15 5.91
#